data_AF-F0SWM4-F1
#
_entry.id   AF-F0SWM4-F1
#
_cell.length_a   1.000
_cell.length_b   1.000
_cell.length_c   1.000
_cell.angle_alpha   90.00
_cell.angle_beta   90.00
_cell.angle_gamma   90.00
#
_symmetry.space_group_name_H-M   'P 1'
#
loop_
_entity.id
_entity.type
_entity.pdbx_description
1 polymer ?
#
loop_
_entity_poly.entity_id
_entity_poly.type
_entity_poly.pdbx_seq_one_letter_code
_entity_poly.pdbx_strand_id
1 'polypeptide(L)'
;MDYIEKARELGIALSETPEIQQLKEAEAEIKQEPDAYQGFIEYQEKEKNLLSSQMFGKVVSEKDSLALIDLKVRLIGKYPVIRKFFNQQQEFERIMALVNLTLTTTIFGMPSADQLPFPKEIKDMAQKILENIGGGQDSPPLDLSSLKVPDGFNLPEELSFLFKK
;
A
#
# COMPACT_ATOMS: atom_id res chain seq x y z
N MET A 1 -11.26 -21.13 21.42
CA MET A 1 -11.36 -20.32 20.20
C MET A 1 -9.98 -20.27 19.60
N ASP A 2 -9.77 -20.82 18.41
CA ASP A 2 -8.46 -20.85 17.77
C ASP A 2 -8.25 -19.53 17.01
N TYR A 3 -7.10 -18.88 17.22
CA TYR A 3 -6.76 -17.62 16.54
C TYR A 3 -6.71 -17.81 15.01
N ILE A 4 -6.41 -19.04 14.55
CA ILE A 4 -6.44 -19.42 13.14
C ILE A 4 -7.86 -19.33 12.57
N GLU A 5 -8.87 -19.75 13.33
CA GLU A 5 -10.27 -19.65 12.90
C GLU A 5 -10.71 -18.20 12.72
N LYS A 6 -10.31 -17.30 13.64
CA LYS A 6 -10.59 -15.87 13.53
C LYS A 6 -9.85 -15.19 12.39
N ALA A 7 -8.60 -15.57 12.12
CA ALA A 7 -7.88 -15.10 10.95
C ALA A 7 -8.58 -15.54 9.65
N ARG A 8 -9.13 -16.76 9.61
CA ARG A 8 -9.92 -17.24 8.47
C ARG A 8 -11.22 -16.47 8.30
N GLU A 9 -11.96 -16.22 9.38
CA GLU A 9 -13.18 -15.40 9.35
C GLU A 9 -12.89 -13.99 8.81
N LEU A 10 -11.81 -13.35 9.28
CA LEU A 10 -11.36 -12.05 8.75
C LEU A 10 -11.04 -12.13 7.26
N GLY A 11 -10.32 -13.18 6.83
CA GLY A 11 -10.01 -13.38 5.41
C GLY A 11 -11.26 -13.56 4.54
N ILE A 12 -12.28 -14.27 5.03
CA ILE A 12 -13.56 -14.41 4.34
C ILE A 12 -14.26 -13.06 4.24
N ALA A 13 -14.35 -12.32 5.34
CA ALA A 13 -14.97 -10.99 5.35
C ALA A 13 -14.26 -10.00 4.40
N LEU A 14 -12.93 -10.01 4.38
CA LEU A 14 -12.14 -9.20 3.44
C LEU A 14 -12.41 -9.61 1.99
N SER A 15 -12.57 -10.91 1.72
CA SER A 15 -12.81 -11.41 0.36
C SER A 15 -14.15 -10.95 -0.24
N GLU A 16 -15.07 -10.52 0.61
CA GLU A 16 -16.40 -9.99 0.25
C GLU A 16 -16.38 -8.47 0.06
N THR A 17 -15.28 -7.77 0.34
CA THR A 17 -15.20 -6.31 0.17
C THR A 17 -15.19 -5.94 -1.32
N PRO A 18 -15.73 -4.76 -1.67
CA PRO A 18 -15.79 -4.33 -3.07
C PRO A 18 -14.41 -4.21 -3.70
N GLU A 19 -13.36 -3.87 -2.94
CA GLU A 19 -12.00 -3.70 -3.45
C GLU A 19 -11.39 -5.05 -3.88
N ILE A 20 -11.63 -6.12 -3.12
CA ILE A 20 -11.17 -7.46 -3.51
C ILE A 20 -11.95 -7.98 -4.72
N GLN A 21 -13.25 -7.71 -4.78
CA GLN A 21 -14.06 -8.10 -5.94
C GLN A 21 -13.64 -7.35 -7.20
N GLN A 22 -13.45 -6.03 -7.11
CA GLN A 22 -12.98 -5.20 -8.21
C GLN A 22 -11.56 -5.59 -8.67
N LEU A 23 -10.68 -5.99 -7.75
CA LEU A 23 -9.37 -6.52 -8.09
C LEU A 23 -9.45 -7.82 -8.89
N LYS A 24 -10.29 -8.77 -8.45
CA LYS A 24 -10.53 -10.04 -9.17
C LYS A 24 -11.15 -9.81 -10.55
N GLU A 25 -12.10 -8.89 -10.65
CA GLU A 25 -12.71 -8.51 -11.92
C GLU A 25 -11.69 -7.89 -12.87
N ALA A 26 -10.86 -6.95 -12.39
CA ALA A 26 -9.81 -6.35 -13.20
C ALA A 26 -8.78 -7.39 -13.69
N GLU A 27 -8.45 -8.38 -12.87
CA GLU A 27 -7.59 -9.50 -13.29
C GLU A 27 -8.26 -10.38 -14.37
N ALA A 28 -9.57 -10.63 -14.24
CA ALA A 28 -10.34 -11.37 -15.24
C ALA A 28 -10.45 -10.60 -16.56
N GLU A 29 -10.56 -9.27 -16.52
CA GLU A 29 -10.55 -8.39 -17.70
C GLU A 29 -9.20 -8.46 -18.43
N ILE A 30 -8.07 -8.46 -17.71
CA ILE A 30 -6.74 -8.62 -18.32
C ILE A 30 -6.66 -9.94 -19.10
N LYS A 31 -7.20 -11.04 -18.56
CA LYS A 31 -7.18 -12.37 -19.21
C LYS A 31 -7.97 -12.41 -20.52
N GLN A 32 -8.90 -11.49 -20.74
CA GLN A 32 -9.69 -11.40 -21.97
C GLN A 32 -8.94 -10.71 -23.10
N GLU A 33 -7.84 -10.00 -22.80
CA GLU A 33 -6.97 -9.37 -23.78
C GLU A 33 -5.62 -10.11 -23.88
N PRO A 34 -5.38 -10.94 -24.91
CA PRO A 34 -4.18 -11.79 -25.00
C PRO A 34 -2.87 -11.01 -24.92
N ASP A 35 -2.81 -9.84 -25.57
CA ASP A 35 -1.62 -8.98 -25.60
C ASP A 35 -1.35 -8.30 -24.26
N ALA A 36 -2.40 -7.98 -23.49
CA ALA A 36 -2.27 -7.41 -22.15
C ALA A 36 -1.89 -8.51 -21.15
N TYR A 37 -2.55 -9.67 -21.25
CA TYR A 37 -2.30 -10.84 -20.41
C TYR A 37 -0.84 -11.31 -20.52
N GLN A 38 -0.28 -11.40 -21.74
CA GLN A 38 1.10 -11.82 -21.92
C GLN A 38 2.09 -10.86 -21.23
N GLY A 39 1.89 -9.55 -21.38
CA GLY A 39 2.72 -8.54 -20.71
C GLY A 39 2.55 -8.57 -19.19
N PHE A 40 1.33 -8.82 -18.71
CA PHE A 40 1.02 -8.93 -17.29
C PHE A 40 1.67 -10.17 -16.64
N ILE A 41 1.70 -11.31 -17.33
CA ILE A 41 2.40 -12.52 -16.87
C ILE A 41 3.90 -12.26 -16.74
N GLU A 42 4.52 -11.62 -17.74
CA GLU A 42 5.94 -11.26 -17.68
C GLU A 42 6.25 -10.37 -16.46
N TYR A 43 5.37 -9.41 -16.17
CA TYR A 43 5.47 -8.58 -14.98
C TYR A 43 5.41 -9.41 -13.69
N GLN A 44 4.40 -10.28 -13.55
CA GLN A 44 4.23 -11.09 -12.34
C GLN A 44 5.39 -12.05 -12.09
N GLU A 45 5.95 -12.65 -13.15
CA GLU A 45 7.12 -13.52 -13.01
C GLU A 45 8.34 -12.75 -12.50
N LYS A 46 8.60 -11.55 -13.05
CA LYS A 46 9.71 -10.70 -12.59
C LYS A 46 9.51 -10.23 -11.15
N GLU A 47 8.30 -9.84 -10.78
CA GLU A 47 7.95 -9.43 -9.41
C GLU A 47 8.16 -10.58 -8.41
N LYS A 48 7.66 -11.78 -8.72
CA LYS A 48 7.85 -12.98 -7.89
C LYS A 48 9.33 -13.34 -7.74
N ASN A 49 10.09 -13.27 -8.82
CA ASN A 49 11.53 -13.56 -8.79
C ASN A 49 12.29 -12.56 -7.91
N LEU A 50 11.89 -11.29 -7.94
CA LEU A 50 12.49 -10.24 -7.12
C LEU A 50 12.16 -10.43 -5.62
N LEU A 51 10.90 -10.68 -5.30
CA LEU A 51 10.43 -10.97 -3.93
C LEU A 51 11.11 -12.23 -3.36
N SER A 52 11.18 -13.30 -4.15
CA SER A 52 11.86 -14.53 -3.71
C SER A 52 13.36 -14.30 -3.46
N SER A 53 14.02 -13.50 -4.29
CA SER A 53 15.43 -13.15 -4.10
C SER A 53 15.67 -12.40 -2.80
N GLN A 54 14.77 -11.46 -2.44
CA GLN A 54 14.82 -10.78 -1.13
C GLN A 54 14.64 -11.76 0.03
N MET A 55 13.67 -12.68 -0.06
CA MET A 55 13.41 -13.67 0.99
C MET A 55 14.60 -14.60 1.25
N PHE A 56 15.35 -14.97 0.21
CA PHE A 56 16.56 -15.79 0.35
C PHE A 56 17.82 -14.98 0.71
N GLY A 57 17.67 -13.70 1.10
CA GLY A 57 18.77 -12.85 1.51
C GLY A 57 19.72 -12.47 0.37
N LYS A 58 19.30 -12.63 -0.89
CA LYS A 58 20.07 -12.15 -2.04
C LYS A 58 19.85 -10.64 -2.17
N VAL A 59 20.94 -9.90 -2.35
CA VAL A 59 20.88 -8.48 -2.69
C VAL A 59 20.18 -8.36 -4.04
N VAL A 60 18.98 -7.79 -4.04
CA VAL A 60 18.29 -7.45 -5.28
C VAL A 60 19.09 -6.34 -5.95
N SER A 61 19.43 -6.54 -7.23
CA SER A 61 20.10 -5.51 -8.00
C SER A 61 19.14 -4.33 -8.23
N GLU A 62 19.60 -3.11 -8.00
CA GLU A 62 18.86 -1.89 -8.35
C GLU A 62 18.40 -1.90 -9.81
N LYS A 63 19.21 -2.50 -10.70
CA LYS A 63 18.87 -2.68 -12.12
C LYS A 63 17.60 -3.51 -12.31
N ASP A 64 17.41 -4.57 -11.53
CA ASP A 64 16.25 -5.46 -11.65
C ASP A 64 14.99 -4.79 -11.08
N SER A 65 15.13 -4.03 -10.00
CA SER A 65 14.05 -3.19 -9.45
C SER A 65 13.60 -2.12 -10.44
N LEU A 66 14.54 -1.40 -11.06
CA LEU A 66 14.23 -0.39 -12.08
C LEU A 66 13.58 -1.03 -13.32
N ALA A 67 14.07 -2.18 -13.77
CA ALA A 67 13.49 -2.88 -14.91
C ALA A 67 12.02 -3.32 -14.65
N LEU A 68 11.68 -3.68 -13.42
CA LEU A 68 10.31 -4.00 -13.02
C LEU A 68 9.41 -2.76 -13.04
N ILE A 69 9.90 -1.64 -12.52
CA ILE A 69 9.19 -0.35 -12.55
C ILE A 69 8.94 0.10 -13.99
N ASP A 70 9.96 0.06 -14.85
CA ASP A 70 9.85 0.42 -16.26
C ASP A 70 8.85 -0.49 -17.00
N LEU A 71 8.84 -1.78 -16.69
CA LEU A 71 7.87 -2.71 -17.25
C LEU A 71 6.45 -2.35 -16.81
N LYS A 72 6.23 -2.10 -15.52
CA LYS A 72 4.94 -1.66 -14.98
C LYS A 72 4.44 -0.40 -15.66
N VAL A 73 5.28 0.63 -15.78
CA VAL A 73 4.93 1.91 -16.42
C VAL A 73 4.56 1.71 -17.89
N ARG A 74 5.31 0.91 -18.64
CA ARG A 74 4.99 0.60 -20.04
C ARG A 74 3.66 -0.13 -20.19
N LEU A 75 3.39 -1.10 -19.33
CA LEU A 75 2.13 -1.85 -19.35
C LEU A 75 0.93 -0.96 -19.01
N ILE A 76 1.05 -0.10 -17.99
CA ILE A 76 0.03 0.89 -17.62
C ILE A 76 -0.24 1.89 -18.76
N GLY A 77 0.81 2.32 -19.45
CA GLY A 77 0.69 3.26 -20.57
C GLY A 77 0.07 2.63 -21.81
N LYS A 78 0.27 1.32 -22.01
CA LYS A 78 -0.18 0.60 -23.21
C LYS A 78 -1.57 -0.01 -23.08
N TYR A 79 -1.93 -0.53 -21.90
CA TYR A 79 -3.16 -1.29 -21.70
C TYR A 79 -4.03 -0.69 -20.58
N PRO A 80 -5.20 -0.11 -20.91
CA PRO A 80 -6.11 0.45 -19.92
C PRO A 80 -6.58 -0.56 -18.86
N VAL A 81 -6.77 -1.82 -19.25
CA VAL A 81 -7.14 -2.93 -18.33
C VAL A 81 -6.08 -3.17 -17.26
N ILE A 82 -4.80 -3.05 -17.63
CA ILE A 82 -3.68 -3.18 -16.67
C ILE A 82 -3.61 -1.96 -15.75
N ARG A 83 -3.83 -0.75 -16.27
CA ARG A 83 -3.94 0.46 -15.44
C ARG A 83 -5.05 0.29 -14.40
N LYS A 84 -6.23 -0.18 -14.80
CA LYS A 84 -7.36 -0.43 -13.90
C LYS A 84 -6.98 -1.42 -12.81
N PHE A 85 -6.34 -2.54 -13.16
CA PHE A 85 -5.87 -3.52 -12.19
C PHE A 85 -4.92 -2.90 -11.16
N PHE A 86 -3.91 -2.13 -11.59
CA PHE A 86 -2.95 -1.54 -10.65
C PHE A 86 -3.58 -0.50 -9.72
N ASN A 87 -4.59 0.24 -10.19
CA ASN A 87 -5.35 1.12 -9.31
C ASN A 87 -6.11 0.32 -8.24
N GLN A 88 -6.79 -0.77 -8.64
CA GLN A 88 -7.49 -1.64 -7.70
C GLN A 88 -6.55 -2.36 -6.72
N GLN A 89 -5.35 -2.72 -7.20
CA GLN A 89 -4.31 -3.31 -6.36
C GLN A 89 -3.87 -2.35 -5.26
N GLN A 90 -3.72 -1.06 -5.57
CA GLN A 90 -3.38 -0.03 -4.58
C GLN A 90 -4.48 0.13 -3.52
N GLU A 91 -5.75 0.07 -3.92
CA GLU A 91 -6.88 0.12 -2.97
C GLU A 91 -6.87 -1.08 -2.02
N PHE A 92 -6.65 -2.28 -2.56
CA PHE A 92 -6.49 -3.49 -1.78
C PHE A 92 -5.30 -3.43 -0.81
N GLU A 93 -4.15 -2.96 -1.27
CA GLU A 93 -2.95 -2.78 -0.43
C GLU A 93 -3.22 -1.84 0.75
N ARG A 94 -3.99 -0.76 0.53
CA ARG A 94 -4.39 0.15 1.61
C ARG A 94 -5.24 -0.54 2.67
N ILE A 95 -6.22 -1.35 2.25
CA ILE A 95 -7.06 -2.12 3.19
C ILE A 95 -6.22 -3.09 3.99
N MET A 96 -5.31 -3.83 3.33
CA MET A 96 -4.42 -4.75 4.02
C MET A 96 -3.47 -4.03 4.99
N ALA A 97 -2.98 -2.85 4.62
CA ALA A 97 -2.17 -2.01 5.52
C ALA A 97 -2.97 -1.58 6.75
N LEU A 98 -4.23 -1.16 6.58
CA LEU A 98 -5.13 -0.81 7.70
C LEU A 98 -5.43 -2.02 8.58
N VAL A 99 -5.73 -3.19 8.00
CA VAL A 99 -5.95 -4.43 8.76
C VAL A 99 -4.72 -4.79 9.57
N ASN A 100 -3.54 -4.77 8.97
CA ASN A 100 -2.29 -5.05 9.67
C ASN A 100 -2.01 -4.04 10.79
N LEU A 101 -2.28 -2.75 10.53
CA LEU A 101 -2.16 -1.71 11.54
C LEU A 101 -3.12 -1.97 12.70
N THR A 102 -4.40 -2.24 12.43
CA THR A 102 -5.42 -2.53 13.45
C THR A 102 -5.05 -3.77 14.28
N LEU A 103 -4.58 -4.85 13.64
CA LEU A 103 -4.13 -6.04 14.35
C LEU A 103 -2.93 -5.72 15.25
N THR A 104 -1.93 -5.03 14.70
CA THR A 104 -0.72 -4.63 15.45
C THR A 104 -1.08 -3.73 16.63
N THR A 105 -1.93 -2.74 16.42
CA THR A 105 -2.33 -1.79 17.47
C THR A 105 -3.23 -2.43 18.52
N THR A 106 -4.01 -3.45 18.17
CA THR A 106 -4.81 -4.22 19.12
C THR A 106 -3.93 -5.15 19.97
N ILE A 107 -2.91 -5.76 19.38
CA ILE A 107 -2.00 -6.69 20.08
C ILE A 107 -1.04 -5.95 21.01
N PHE A 108 -0.42 -4.89 20.51
CA PHE A 108 0.67 -4.19 21.21
C PHE A 108 0.25 -2.84 21.81
N GLY A 109 -1.00 -2.41 21.62
CA GLY A 109 -1.40 -1.02 21.81
C GLY A 109 -1.00 -0.14 20.61
N MET A 110 -1.44 1.13 20.55
CA MET A 110 -0.87 2.05 19.57
C MET A 110 0.66 2.05 19.74
N PRO A 111 1.45 1.69 18.72
CA PRO A 111 2.89 1.76 18.84
C PRO A 111 3.23 3.21 19.19
N SER A 112 3.90 3.40 20.33
CA SER A 112 4.51 4.69 20.63
C SER A 112 5.39 5.05 19.43
N ALA A 113 5.44 6.32 19.02
CA ALA A 113 6.20 6.75 17.84
C ALA A 113 7.66 6.23 17.83
N ASP A 114 8.20 5.98 19.02
CA ASP A 114 9.50 5.37 19.25
C ASP A 114 9.68 3.94 18.70
N GLN A 115 8.61 3.15 18.60
CA GLN A 115 8.63 1.73 18.22
C GLN A 115 8.33 1.47 16.73
N LEU A 116 7.94 2.50 15.97
CA LEU A 116 7.73 2.35 14.54
C LEU A 116 9.09 2.25 13.81
N PRO A 117 9.27 1.33 12.84
CA PRO A 117 10.48 1.20 12.04
C PRO A 117 10.54 2.28 10.95
N PHE A 118 10.16 3.51 11.28
CA PHE A 118 10.27 4.64 10.39
C PHE A 118 11.57 5.40 10.67
N PRO A 119 12.22 5.96 9.63
CA PRO A 119 13.27 6.96 9.78
C PRO A 119 12.84 8.05 10.77
N LYS A 120 13.79 8.62 11.52
CA LYS A 120 13.50 9.58 12.59
C LYS A 120 12.62 10.75 12.10
N GLU A 121 12.73 11.12 10.83
CA GLU A 121 11.95 12.19 10.21
C GLU A 121 10.44 11.91 10.13
N ILE A 122 10.04 10.64 10.05
CA ILE A 122 8.62 10.24 9.92
C ILE A 122 8.00 9.97 11.30
N LYS A 123 8.83 9.71 12.33
CA LYS A 123 8.36 9.48 13.71
C LYS A 123 7.65 10.70 14.27
N ASP A 124 8.21 11.89 14.09
CA ASP A 124 7.62 13.15 14.56
C ASP A 124 6.26 13.43 13.91
N MET A 125 6.10 13.03 12.64
CA MET A 125 4.84 13.16 11.91
C MET A 125 3.80 12.14 12.38
N ALA A 126 4.18 10.89 12.55
CA ALA A 126 3.31 9.84 13.06
C ALA A 126 2.84 10.17 14.50
N GLN A 127 3.74 10.70 15.34
CA GLN A 127 3.43 11.09 16.71
C GLN A 127 2.34 12.17 16.79
N LYS A 128 2.45 13.22 15.96
CA LYS A 128 1.43 14.29 15.88
C LYS A 128 0.07 13.82 15.36
N ILE A 129 0.06 12.85 14.45
CA ILE A 129 -1.20 12.27 13.94
C ILE A 129 -1.86 11.41 15.01
N LEU A 130 -1.09 10.62 15.75
CA LEU A 130 -1.58 9.76 16.83
C LEU A 130 -2.13 10.56 18.02
N GLU A 131 -1.47 11.66 18.39
CA GLU A 131 -1.93 12.58 19.46
C GLU A 131 -3.30 13.20 19.15
N ASN A 132 -3.58 13.51 17.88
CA ASN A 132 -4.85 14.11 17.47
C ASN A 132 -5.99 13.09 17.26
N ILE A 133 -5.68 11.80 17.13
CA ILE A 133 -6.69 10.73 16.96
C ILE A 133 -7.12 10.15 18.33
N GLY A 134 -6.25 10.23 19.35
CA GLY A 134 -6.50 9.66 20.68
C GLY A 134 -7.22 10.57 21.69
N GLY A 135 -7.45 11.85 21.38
CA GLY A 135 -8.04 12.84 22.30
C GLY A 135 -9.51 13.12 21.99
N GLY A 136 -10.39 12.91 22.98
CA GLY A 136 -11.83 13.14 22.87
C GLY A 136 -12.24 14.57 22.44
N GLN A 137 -13.51 14.69 22.05
CA GLN A 137 -14.24 15.93 21.71
C GLN A 137 -13.60 17.16 22.35
N ASP A 138 -13.05 18.07 21.52
CA ASP A 138 -12.41 19.37 21.85
C ASP A 138 -10.93 19.51 21.43
N SER A 139 -10.45 18.69 20.49
CA SER A 139 -9.19 18.98 19.79
C SER A 139 -9.46 19.90 18.58
N PRO A 140 -8.65 20.96 18.36
CA PRO A 140 -8.81 21.81 17.17
C PRO A 140 -8.61 21.00 15.89
N PRO A 141 -9.23 21.42 14.75
CA PRO A 141 -9.12 20.71 13.49
C PRO A 141 -7.65 20.53 13.10
N LEU A 142 -7.35 19.35 12.56
CA LEU A 142 -6.03 18.88 12.16
C LEU A 142 -5.27 19.95 11.34
N ASP A 143 -4.37 20.71 11.96
CA ASP A 143 -3.57 21.74 11.27
C ASP A 143 -2.25 21.15 10.75
N LEU A 144 -2.33 20.58 9.54
CA LEU A 144 -1.20 19.99 8.81
C LEU A 144 -0.31 21.05 8.14
N SER A 145 -0.65 22.34 8.20
CA SER A 145 0.10 23.41 7.52
C SER A 145 1.49 23.67 8.10
N SER A 146 1.77 23.15 9.30
CA SER A 146 3.06 23.25 9.98
C SER A 146 4.05 22.11 9.63
N LEU A 147 3.61 21.10 8.88
CA LEU A 147 4.45 19.97 8.48
C LEU A 147 5.23 20.32 7.22
N LYS A 148 6.56 20.43 7.35
CA LYS A 148 7.44 20.53 6.19
C LYS A 148 7.56 19.16 5.54
N VAL A 149 7.21 19.09 4.26
CA VAL A 149 7.47 17.90 3.42
C VAL A 149 8.98 17.67 3.38
N PRO A 150 9.48 16.47 3.73
CA PRO A 150 10.89 16.14 3.62
C PRO A 150 11.38 16.25 2.17
N ASP A 151 12.58 16.79 1.97
CA ASP A 151 13.18 16.91 0.64
C ASP A 151 13.30 15.52 -0.02
N GLY A 152 12.72 15.38 -1.22
CA GLY A 152 12.69 14.13 -1.99
C GLY A 152 11.36 13.36 -1.94
N PHE A 153 10.36 13.83 -1.18
CA PHE A 153 9.04 13.21 -1.13
C PHE A 153 8.08 13.90 -2.13
N ASN A 154 7.80 13.27 -3.28
CA ASN A 154 6.80 13.76 -4.22
C ASN A 154 5.39 13.36 -3.75
N LEU A 155 4.66 14.31 -3.19
CA LEU A 155 3.24 14.14 -2.89
C LEU A 155 2.42 14.03 -4.20
N PRO A 156 1.47 13.09 -4.31
CA PRO A 156 0.46 13.10 -5.36
C PRO A 156 -0.25 14.46 -5.40
N GLU A 157 -0.55 15.00 -6.60
CA GLU A 157 -1.16 16.32 -6.74
C GLU A 157 -2.44 16.48 -5.92
N GLU A 158 -3.20 15.40 -5.77
CA GLU A 158 -4.41 15.30 -4.97
C GLU A 158 -4.21 15.59 -3.48
N LEU A 159 -2.99 15.45 -2.93
CA LEU A 159 -2.69 15.69 -1.52
C LEU A 159 -1.92 17.01 -1.28
N SER A 160 -1.62 17.75 -2.34
CA SER A 160 -0.89 19.02 -2.27
C SER A 160 -1.67 20.12 -1.55
N PHE A 161 -3.00 20.05 -1.52
CA PHE A 161 -3.86 21.02 -0.85
C PHE A 161 -3.75 20.97 0.68
N LEU A 162 -3.31 19.85 1.25
CA LEU A 162 -3.15 19.68 2.70
C LEU A 162 -1.98 20.48 3.28
N PHE A 163 -1.09 21.00 2.42
CA PHE A 163 0.14 21.69 2.80
C PHE A 163 0.27 23.09 2.18
N LYS A 164 -0.73 23.56 1.42
CA LYS A 164 -0.77 24.93 0.89
C LYS A 164 -1.44 25.86 1.90
N LYS A 165 -0.75 26.97 2.18
CA LYS A 165 -1.21 28.08 3.04
C LYS A 165 -2.31 28.90 2.36
#